data_AF-A0A955GA23-F1
#
_entry.id   AF-A0A955GA23-F1
#
_cell.length_a   1.000
_cell.length_b   1.000
_cell.length_c   1.000
_cell.angle_alpha   90.00
_cell.angle_beta   90.00
_cell.angle_gamma   90.00
#
_symmetry.space_group_name_H-M   'P 1'
#
loop_
_entity.id
_entity.type
_entity.pdbx_description
1 polymer ?
#
loop_
_entity_poly.entity_id
_entity_poly.type
_entity_poly.pdbx_seq_one_letter_code
_entity_poly.pdbx_strand_id
1 'polypeptide(L)'
;MRKSLTQLYVLLIIICIPSLYYWLTGVNWNINNLTVINTFPIFGLLAFNIMWLHLMIAWYRRYNPDKFNYKKFFRQTSNLVLALIIIHPMLIIWKSLSIGVKPLDFAGNQGRISILFGAIALTIFLLYEVIDRMRQKPVVQNNWPYVVAINRAGLILIYFHALKLGTNLQNGPFKLLWIFYGISLVAYYLSSYIKEIPRDNQPT
;
A
#
# COMPACT_ATOMS: atom_id res chain seq x y z
N MET A 1 -8.83 -21.11 22.49
CA MET A 1 -9.77 -20.21 21.77
C MET A 1 -9.31 -20.02 20.33
N ARG A 2 -10.17 -20.26 19.32
CA ARG A 2 -9.85 -19.95 17.91
C ARG A 2 -9.79 -18.43 17.74
N LYS A 3 -8.61 -17.87 17.42
CA LYS A 3 -8.45 -16.44 17.13
C LYS A 3 -9.29 -16.08 15.89
N SER A 4 -10.26 -15.17 16.05
CA SER A 4 -11.21 -14.80 14.99
C SER A 4 -10.55 -13.94 13.91
N LEU A 5 -10.76 -14.30 12.64
CA LEU A 5 -10.36 -13.49 11.48
C LEU A 5 -11.43 -12.47 11.08
N THR A 6 -12.69 -12.72 11.45
CA THR A 6 -13.85 -11.95 11.01
C THR A 6 -13.72 -10.48 11.34
N GLN A 7 -13.23 -10.15 12.55
CA GLN A 7 -13.05 -8.76 12.97
C GLN A 7 -12.03 -8.01 12.10
N LEU A 8 -10.95 -8.67 11.66
CA LEU A 8 -9.96 -8.07 10.77
C LEU A 8 -10.51 -7.84 9.36
N TYR A 9 -11.34 -8.75 8.85
CA TYR A 9 -12.00 -8.59 7.55
C TYR A 9 -13.10 -7.52 7.58
N VAL A 10 -13.87 -7.43 8.67
CA VAL A 10 -14.83 -6.33 8.85
C VAL A 10 -14.10 -4.99 8.87
N LEU A 11 -13.00 -4.89 9.62
CA LEU A 11 -12.17 -3.68 9.65
C LEU A 11 -11.58 -3.34 8.27
N LEU A 12 -11.11 -4.34 7.53
CA LEU A 12 -10.63 -4.19 6.14
C LEU A 12 -11.69 -3.56 5.24
N ILE A 13 -12.91 -4.10 5.28
CA ILE A 13 -14.05 -3.58 4.49
C ILE A 13 -14.33 -2.13 4.88
N ILE A 14 -14.46 -1.85 6.18
CA ILE A 14 -14.72 -0.49 6.70
C ILE A 14 -13.69 0.52 6.20
N ILE A 15 -12.40 0.16 6.25
CA ILE A 15 -11.32 1.05 5.82
C ILE A 15 -11.31 1.27 4.31
N CYS A 16 -11.80 0.31 3.52
CA CYS A 16 -11.88 0.44 2.06
C CYS A 16 -13.09 1.25 1.58
N ILE A 17 -14.17 1.37 2.38
CA ILE A 17 -15.39 2.09 2.01
C ILE A 17 -15.11 3.53 1.57
N PRO A 18 -14.34 4.36 2.30
CA PRO A 18 -14.05 5.73 1.85
C PRO A 18 -13.43 5.78 0.45
N SER A 19 -12.48 4.90 0.16
CA SER A 19 -11.85 4.86 -1.17
C SER A 19 -12.81 4.44 -2.27
N LEU A 20 -13.68 3.46 -2.01
CA LEU A 20 -14.75 3.08 -2.94
C LEU A 20 -15.72 4.24 -3.16
N TYR A 21 -16.15 4.92 -2.10
CA TYR A 21 -17.07 6.05 -2.17
C TYR A 21 -16.51 7.22 -3.00
N TYR A 22 -15.26 7.62 -2.75
CA TYR A 22 -14.63 8.71 -3.50
C TYR A 22 -14.33 8.33 -4.95
N TRP A 23 -13.99 7.07 -5.21
CA TRP A 23 -13.85 6.57 -6.58
C TRP A 23 -15.19 6.58 -7.31
N LEU A 24 -16.27 6.05 -6.71
CA LEU A 24 -17.62 6.07 -7.26
C LEU A 24 -18.09 7.49 -7.56
N THR A 25 -17.87 8.41 -6.63
CA THR A 25 -18.18 9.83 -6.81
C THR A 25 -17.38 10.42 -7.98
N GLY A 26 -16.09 10.08 -8.11
CA GLY A 26 -15.24 10.50 -9.23
C GLY A 26 -15.68 10.00 -10.61
N VAL A 27 -16.42 8.88 -10.66
CA VAL A 27 -17.06 8.36 -11.89
C VAL A 27 -18.55 8.72 -11.98
N ASN A 28 -19.01 9.69 -11.18
CA ASN A 28 -20.41 10.12 -11.10
C ASN A 28 -21.40 8.96 -10.87
N TRP A 29 -20.98 7.96 -10.10
CA TRP A 29 -21.75 6.74 -9.82
C TRP A 29 -22.16 5.94 -11.07
N ASN A 30 -21.57 6.22 -12.24
CA ASN A 30 -21.85 5.53 -13.48
C ASN A 30 -20.83 4.40 -13.72
N ILE A 31 -21.20 3.19 -13.33
CA ILE A 31 -20.36 1.99 -13.47
C ILE A 31 -20.53 1.28 -14.82
N ASN A 32 -21.48 1.71 -15.66
CA ASN A 32 -21.78 1.03 -16.92
C ASN A 32 -20.77 1.38 -18.02
N ASN A 33 -20.15 2.56 -17.95
CA ASN A 33 -19.24 3.09 -18.96
C ASN A 33 -17.83 3.33 -18.38
N LEU A 34 -17.30 2.35 -17.65
CA LEU A 34 -15.97 2.46 -17.05
C LEU A 34 -14.89 2.38 -18.13
N THR A 35 -14.04 3.41 -18.16
CA THR A 35 -12.82 3.44 -18.97
C THR A 35 -11.61 2.99 -18.14
N VAL A 36 -10.51 2.64 -18.80
CA VAL A 36 -9.25 2.30 -18.12
C VAL A 36 -8.79 3.42 -17.19
N ILE A 37 -8.88 4.67 -17.64
CA ILE A 37 -8.45 5.87 -16.89
C ILE A 37 -9.28 6.05 -15.62
N ASN A 38 -10.56 5.70 -15.67
CA ASN A 38 -11.45 5.81 -14.52
C ASN A 38 -11.37 4.58 -13.61
N THR A 39 -10.92 3.43 -14.12
CA THR A 39 -10.87 2.18 -13.37
C THR A 39 -9.53 1.99 -12.65
N PHE A 40 -8.40 2.33 -13.28
CA PHE A 40 -7.09 2.06 -12.69
C PHE A 40 -6.86 2.64 -11.27
N PRO A 41 -7.42 3.81 -10.87
CA PRO A 41 -7.11 4.40 -9.57
C PRO A 41 -7.62 3.56 -8.39
N ILE A 42 -8.75 2.83 -8.54
CA ILE A 42 -9.33 2.09 -7.41
C ILE A 42 -8.41 0.99 -6.90
N PHE A 43 -7.67 0.34 -7.81
CA PHE A 43 -6.70 -0.69 -7.43
C PHE A 43 -5.58 -0.12 -6.57
N GLY A 44 -5.07 1.08 -6.90
CA GLY A 44 -4.05 1.77 -6.10
C GLY A 44 -4.58 2.19 -4.73
N LEU A 45 -5.80 2.74 -4.66
CA LEU A 45 -6.44 3.15 -3.40
C LEU A 45 -6.68 1.95 -2.47
N LEU A 46 -7.25 0.87 -3.00
CA LEU A 46 -7.48 -0.35 -2.24
C LEU A 46 -6.16 -0.95 -1.77
N ALA A 47 -5.15 -1.07 -2.64
CA ALA A 47 -3.84 -1.58 -2.24
C ALA A 47 -3.25 -0.78 -1.08
N PHE A 48 -3.25 0.55 -1.17
CA PHE A 48 -2.73 1.42 -0.12
C PHE A 48 -3.45 1.21 1.21
N ASN A 49 -4.77 1.18 1.22
CA ASN A 49 -5.56 1.00 2.45
C ASN A 49 -5.27 -0.34 3.13
N ILE A 50 -5.13 -1.41 2.35
CA ILE A 50 -4.81 -2.74 2.89
C ILE A 50 -3.40 -2.74 3.49
N MET A 51 -2.41 -2.16 2.79
CA MET A 51 -1.04 -2.02 3.29
C MET A 51 -0.97 -1.16 4.57
N TRP A 52 -1.71 -0.05 4.60
CA TRP A 52 -1.82 0.79 5.79
C TRP A 52 -2.42 0.02 6.97
N LEU A 53 -3.49 -0.75 6.73
CA LEU A 53 -4.10 -1.59 7.76
C LEU A 53 -3.14 -2.68 8.26
N HIS A 54 -2.31 -3.28 7.39
CA HIS A 54 -1.26 -4.22 7.83
C HIS A 54 -0.35 -3.60 8.87
N LEU A 55 0.09 -2.36 8.64
CA LEU A 55 0.93 -1.64 9.60
C LEU A 55 0.19 -1.34 10.91
N MET A 56 -1.06 -0.90 10.85
CA MET A 56 -1.84 -0.61 12.05
C MET A 56 -2.11 -1.87 12.88
N ILE A 57 -2.40 -3.00 12.23
CA ILE A 57 -2.54 -4.30 12.92
C ILE A 57 -1.20 -4.74 13.51
N ALA A 58 -0.09 -4.59 12.78
CA ALA A 58 1.24 -4.91 13.28
C ALA A 58 1.60 -4.07 14.51
N TRP A 59 1.28 -2.78 14.49
CA TRP A 59 1.43 -1.87 15.62
C TRP A 59 0.58 -2.31 16.82
N TYR A 60 -0.71 -2.58 16.60
CA TYR A 60 -1.66 -2.98 17.64
C TYR A 60 -1.30 -4.32 18.29
N ARG A 61 -0.76 -5.26 17.50
CA ARG A 61 -0.30 -6.58 17.96
C ARG A 61 0.72 -6.49 19.09
N ARG A 62 1.50 -5.40 19.17
CA ARG A 62 2.49 -5.20 20.24
C ARG A 62 1.85 -5.11 21.63
N TYR A 63 0.61 -4.65 21.70
CA TYR A 63 -0.14 -4.53 22.94
C TYR A 63 -1.08 -5.72 23.17
N ASN A 64 -1.49 -6.40 22.10
CA ASN A 64 -2.47 -7.49 22.14
C ASN A 64 -2.06 -8.64 21.19
N PRO A 65 -0.97 -9.38 21.48
CA PRO A 65 -0.39 -10.36 20.55
C PRO A 65 -1.32 -11.53 20.23
N ASP A 66 -2.21 -11.88 21.17
CA ASP A 66 -3.06 -13.06 21.07
C ASP A 66 -4.49 -12.82 20.59
N LYS A 67 -4.87 -11.56 20.37
CA LYS A 67 -6.25 -11.23 20.00
C LYS A 67 -6.66 -11.77 18.63
N PHE A 68 -5.73 -11.80 17.66
CA PHE A 68 -6.05 -12.09 16.25
C PHE A 68 -5.08 -13.06 15.58
N ASN A 69 -5.55 -13.78 14.56
CA ASN A 69 -4.68 -14.55 13.67
C ASN A 69 -4.09 -13.65 12.56
N TYR A 70 -3.20 -12.74 12.96
CA TYR A 70 -2.58 -11.78 12.06
C TYR A 70 -1.77 -12.44 10.94
N LYS A 71 -1.10 -13.58 11.20
CA LYS A 71 -0.25 -14.26 10.21
C LYS A 71 -1.08 -14.72 9.00
N LYS A 72 -2.22 -15.37 9.27
CA LYS A 72 -3.11 -15.85 8.22
C LYS A 72 -3.77 -14.68 7.47
N PHE A 73 -4.25 -13.67 8.21
CA PHE A 73 -4.81 -12.45 7.61
C PHE A 73 -3.81 -11.76 6.67
N PHE A 74 -2.60 -11.47 7.16
CA PHE A 74 -1.53 -10.84 6.39
C PHE A 74 -1.21 -11.64 5.14
N ARG A 75 -0.96 -12.95 5.26
CA ARG A 75 -0.67 -13.81 4.09
C ARG A 75 -1.74 -13.73 2.99
N GLN A 76 -3.03 -13.78 3.37
CA GLN A 76 -4.12 -13.74 2.40
C GLN A 76 -4.26 -12.36 1.75
N THR A 77 -4.13 -11.30 2.54
CA THR A 77 -4.31 -9.93 2.06
C THR A 77 -3.06 -9.36 1.37
N SER A 78 -1.86 -9.89 1.64
CA SER A 78 -0.64 -9.54 0.89
C SER A 78 -0.67 -10.04 -0.55
N ASN A 79 -1.20 -11.25 -0.79
CA ASN A 79 -1.44 -11.73 -2.15
C ASN A 79 -2.43 -10.83 -2.91
N LEU A 80 -3.47 -10.35 -2.22
CA LEU A 80 -4.41 -9.39 -2.78
C LEU A 80 -3.73 -8.05 -3.08
N VAL A 81 -2.96 -7.49 -2.14
CA VAL A 81 -2.17 -6.27 -2.36
C VAL A 81 -1.27 -6.42 -3.57
N LEU A 82 -0.53 -7.52 -3.69
CA LEU A 82 0.35 -7.79 -4.82
C LEU A 82 -0.40 -7.76 -6.16
N ALA A 83 -1.56 -8.41 -6.23
CA ALA A 83 -2.41 -8.36 -7.42
C ALA A 83 -2.86 -6.92 -7.73
N LEU A 84 -3.32 -6.17 -6.72
CA LEU A 84 -3.79 -4.80 -6.89
C LEU A 84 -2.69 -3.84 -7.37
N ILE A 85 -1.49 -3.90 -6.76
CA ILE A 85 -0.36 -3.02 -7.14
C ILE A 85 0.23 -3.36 -8.51
N ILE A 86 0.06 -4.59 -9.01
CA ILE A 86 0.47 -4.99 -10.36
C ILE A 86 -0.57 -4.52 -11.38
N ILE A 87 -1.86 -4.80 -11.13
CA ILE A 87 -2.96 -4.42 -12.01
C ILE A 87 -3.02 -2.90 -12.21
N HIS A 88 -2.83 -2.13 -11.13
CA HIS A 88 -2.90 -0.67 -11.14
C HIS A 88 -2.06 0.01 -12.26
N PRO A 89 -0.72 -0.14 -12.31
CA PRO A 89 0.10 0.42 -13.37
C PRO A 89 -0.03 -0.34 -14.69
N MET A 90 -0.30 -1.66 -14.67
CA MET A 90 -0.48 -2.43 -15.90
C MET A 90 -1.63 -1.90 -16.77
N LEU A 91 -2.72 -1.45 -16.15
CA LEU A 91 -3.84 -0.84 -16.86
C LEU A 91 -3.42 0.43 -17.62
N ILE A 92 -2.64 1.30 -16.98
CA ILE A 92 -2.11 2.51 -17.63
C ILE A 92 -1.11 2.16 -18.72
N ILE A 93 -0.20 1.21 -18.47
CA ILE A 93 0.77 0.75 -19.49
C ILE A 93 0.03 0.20 -20.70
N TRP A 94 -0.98 -0.64 -20.50
CA TRP A 94 -1.80 -1.19 -21.58
C TRP A 94 -2.51 -0.10 -22.38
N LYS A 95 -3.15 0.86 -21.70
CA LYS A 95 -3.78 2.01 -22.37
C LYS A 95 -2.77 2.87 -23.12
N SER A 96 -1.57 3.03 -22.58
CA SER A 96 -0.47 3.76 -23.20
C SER A 96 -0.05 3.13 -24.52
N LEU A 97 0.16 1.82 -24.50
CA LEU A 97 0.54 1.03 -25.68
C LEU A 97 -0.57 1.06 -26.75
N SER A 98 -1.84 1.03 -26.35
CA SER A 98 -2.96 1.00 -27.31
C SER A 98 -3.19 2.31 -28.05
N ILE A 99 -2.68 3.44 -27.53
CA ILE A 99 -2.77 4.76 -28.19
C ILE A 99 -1.40 5.32 -28.63
N GLY A 100 -0.33 4.53 -28.50
CA GLY A 100 1.01 4.91 -28.95
C GLY A 100 1.70 6.02 -28.14
N VAL A 101 1.30 6.27 -26.89
CA VAL A 101 1.93 7.26 -26.01
C VAL A 101 2.80 6.59 -24.96
N LYS A 102 3.68 7.35 -24.28
CA LYS A 102 4.47 6.81 -23.16
C LYS A 102 3.69 6.92 -21.84
N PRO A 103 3.81 5.95 -20.90
CA PRO A 103 3.06 5.99 -19.64
C PRO A 103 3.33 7.26 -18.81
N LEU A 104 4.53 7.82 -18.91
CA LEU A 104 4.94 9.04 -18.22
C LEU A 104 4.19 10.29 -18.67
N ASP A 105 3.59 10.27 -19.87
CA ASP A 105 2.90 11.44 -20.42
C ASP A 105 1.49 11.61 -19.82
N PHE A 106 0.91 10.55 -19.23
CA PHE A 106 -0.40 10.61 -18.57
C PHE A 106 -0.45 11.53 -17.34
N ALA A 107 0.67 11.82 -16.70
CA ALA A 107 0.71 12.67 -15.50
C ALA A 107 1.18 14.11 -15.77
N GLY A 108 1.48 14.46 -17.02
CA GLY A 108 2.08 15.75 -17.38
C GLY A 108 3.44 16.00 -16.73
N ASN A 109 4.07 17.15 -17.01
CA ASN A 109 5.43 17.44 -16.55
C ASN A 109 5.58 17.46 -15.01
N GLN A 110 4.59 17.96 -14.29
CA GLN A 110 4.64 18.05 -12.82
C GLN A 110 4.43 16.68 -12.13
N GLY A 111 3.77 15.73 -12.79
CA GLY A 111 3.45 14.41 -12.22
C GLY A 111 4.51 13.34 -12.46
N ARG A 112 5.53 13.59 -13.30
CA ARG A 112 6.58 12.60 -13.65
C ARG A 112 7.34 12.08 -12.44
N ILE A 113 7.74 12.96 -11.52
CA ILE A 113 8.45 12.56 -10.29
C ILE A 113 7.56 11.64 -9.44
N SER A 114 6.27 11.94 -9.37
CA SER A 114 5.30 11.11 -8.64
C SER A 114 5.17 9.73 -9.28
N ILE A 115 5.13 9.62 -10.61
CA ILE A 115 5.16 8.32 -11.31
C ILE A 115 6.44 7.55 -10.94
N LEU A 116 7.60 8.22 -10.92
CA LEU A 116 8.86 7.58 -10.54
C LEU A 116 8.82 7.03 -9.11
N PHE A 117 8.23 7.77 -8.16
CA PHE A 117 8.01 7.25 -6.80
C PHE A 117 7.16 5.98 -6.80
N GLY A 118 6.10 5.94 -7.60
CA GLY A 118 5.27 4.75 -7.77
C GLY A 118 6.05 3.57 -8.37
N ALA A 119 6.86 3.82 -9.39
CA ALA A 119 7.67 2.78 -10.05
C ALA A 119 8.79 2.22 -9.14
N ILE A 120 9.48 3.09 -8.41
CA ILE A 120 10.49 2.69 -7.41
C ILE A 120 9.83 1.88 -6.30
N ALA A 121 8.69 2.35 -5.79
CA ALA A 121 7.98 1.64 -4.73
C ALA A 121 7.47 0.27 -5.19
N LEU A 122 6.89 0.17 -6.39
CA LEU A 122 6.49 -1.11 -6.97
C LEU A 122 7.67 -2.07 -7.05
N THR A 123 8.83 -1.59 -7.52
CA THR A 123 10.06 -2.40 -7.59
C THR A 123 10.47 -2.89 -6.20
N ILE A 124 10.43 -2.02 -5.20
CA ILE A 124 10.69 -2.39 -3.80
C ILE A 124 9.73 -3.49 -3.33
N PHE A 125 8.43 -3.36 -3.56
CA PHE A 125 7.43 -4.35 -3.11
C PHE A 125 7.58 -5.69 -3.81
N LEU A 126 7.87 -5.71 -5.12
CA LEU A 126 8.12 -6.93 -5.87
C LEU A 126 9.42 -7.62 -5.40
N LEU A 127 10.48 -6.85 -5.18
CA LEU A 127 11.73 -7.38 -4.63
C LEU A 127 11.53 -7.92 -3.22
N TYR A 128 10.76 -7.24 -2.38
CA TYR A 128 10.43 -7.71 -1.03
C TYR A 128 9.76 -9.09 -1.06
N GLU A 129 8.79 -9.30 -1.94
CA GLU A 129 8.10 -10.60 -2.10
C GLU A 129 9.09 -11.72 -2.50
N VAL A 130 10.01 -11.44 -3.43
CA VAL A 130 11.05 -12.40 -3.84
C VAL A 130 12.04 -12.68 -2.69
N ILE A 131 12.46 -11.64 -1.96
CA ILE A 131 13.40 -11.74 -0.85
C ILE A 131 12.78 -12.49 0.34
N ASP A 132 11.51 -12.25 0.68
CA ASP A 132 10.81 -12.95 1.78
C ASP A 132 10.67 -14.45 1.50
N ARG A 133 10.48 -14.86 0.23
CA ARG A 133 10.52 -16.29 -0.16
C ARG A 133 11.89 -16.93 0.05
N MET A 134 12.96 -16.13 0.05
CA MET A 134 14.33 -16.57 0.32
C MET A 134 14.79 -16.33 1.76
N ARG A 135 13.86 -16.04 2.69
CA ARG A 135 14.16 -15.67 4.08
C ARG A 135 14.95 -16.70 4.89
N GLN A 136 15.02 -17.94 4.43
CA GLN A 136 15.85 -18.96 5.07
C GLN A 136 17.35 -18.86 4.72
N LYS A 137 17.72 -18.09 3.69
CA LYS A 137 19.13 -17.91 3.31
C LYS A 137 19.85 -17.01 4.33
N PRO A 138 21.06 -17.38 4.81
CA PRO A 138 21.79 -16.59 5.81
C PRO A 138 22.01 -15.12 5.41
N VAL A 139 22.35 -14.86 4.14
CA VAL A 139 22.54 -13.50 3.62
C VAL A 139 21.29 -12.64 3.79
N VAL A 140 20.09 -13.21 3.62
CA VAL A 140 18.82 -12.49 3.77
C VAL A 140 18.52 -12.25 5.24
N GLN A 141 18.76 -13.24 6.11
CA GLN A 141 18.56 -13.10 7.55
C GLN A 141 19.44 -12.01 8.15
N ASN A 142 20.73 -12.00 7.81
CA ASN A 142 21.71 -11.03 8.29
C ASN A 142 21.38 -9.59 7.85
N ASN A 143 20.66 -9.43 6.74
CA ASN A 143 20.28 -8.12 6.18
C ASN A 143 18.79 -7.81 6.35
N TRP A 144 18.05 -8.62 7.12
CA TRP A 144 16.60 -8.48 7.27
C TRP A 144 16.15 -7.09 7.75
N PRO A 145 16.85 -6.43 8.70
CA PRO A 145 16.49 -5.07 9.11
C PRO A 145 16.49 -4.07 7.95
N TYR A 146 17.46 -4.18 7.02
CA TYR A 146 17.53 -3.33 5.83
C TYR A 146 16.39 -3.63 4.86
N VAL A 147 16.07 -4.91 4.64
CA VAL A 147 14.94 -5.33 3.80
C VAL A 147 13.64 -4.72 4.32
N VAL A 148 13.42 -4.77 5.64
CA VAL A 148 12.26 -4.16 6.30
C VAL A 148 12.27 -2.63 6.14
N ALA A 149 13.41 -1.97 6.34
CA ALA A 149 13.54 -0.52 6.21
C ALA A 149 13.26 -0.03 4.78
N ILE A 150 13.78 -0.74 3.76
CA ILE A 150 13.54 -0.43 2.35
C ILE A 150 12.06 -0.63 2.00
N ASN A 151 11.44 -1.73 2.45
CA ASN A 151 10.02 -1.96 2.23
C ASN A 151 9.14 -0.86 2.84
N ARG A 152 9.49 -0.38 4.03
CA ARG A 152 8.85 0.78 4.68
C ARG A 152 9.02 2.07 3.89
N ALA A 153 10.23 2.32 3.35
CA ALA A 153 10.48 3.44 2.46
C ALA A 153 9.61 3.37 1.19
N GLY A 154 9.39 2.17 0.63
CA GLY A 154 8.44 1.94 -0.46
C GLY A 154 7.03 2.44 -0.15
N LEU A 155 6.53 2.22 1.08
CA LEU A 155 5.21 2.71 1.46
C LEU A 155 5.14 4.25 1.56
N ILE A 156 6.22 4.88 2.03
CA ILE A 156 6.34 6.36 2.04
C ILE A 156 6.29 6.90 0.60
N LEU A 157 7.00 6.24 -0.33
CA LEU A 157 7.00 6.62 -1.74
C LEU A 157 5.60 6.48 -2.37
N ILE A 158 4.86 5.40 -2.10
CA ILE A 158 3.46 5.28 -2.57
C ILE A 158 2.56 6.35 -1.97
N TYR A 159 2.74 6.68 -0.69
CA TYR A 159 1.97 7.74 -0.05
C TYR A 159 2.13 9.08 -0.80
N PHE A 160 3.37 9.49 -1.11
CA PHE A 160 3.64 10.71 -1.87
C PHE A 160 3.21 10.61 -3.34
N HIS A 161 3.38 9.45 -3.97
CA HIS A 161 2.87 9.17 -5.31
C HIS A 161 1.37 9.43 -5.40
N ALA A 162 0.60 8.87 -4.45
CA ALA A 162 -0.84 9.01 -4.40
C ALA A 162 -1.27 10.46 -4.10
N LEU A 163 -0.68 11.11 -3.08
CA LEU A 163 -1.02 12.50 -2.74
C LEU A 163 -0.86 13.48 -3.91
N LYS A 164 0.15 13.27 -4.77
CA LYS A 164 0.41 14.16 -5.90
C LYS A 164 -0.45 13.87 -7.12
N LEU A 165 -0.85 12.61 -7.36
CA LEU A 165 -1.57 12.23 -8.58
C LEU A 165 -3.08 12.04 -8.39
N GLY A 166 -3.53 11.78 -7.15
CA GLY A 166 -4.96 11.63 -6.87
C GLY A 166 -5.66 12.98 -6.88
N THR A 167 -6.41 13.28 -7.93
CA THR A 167 -7.22 14.51 -8.03
C THR A 167 -8.18 14.66 -6.83
N ASN A 168 -8.82 13.57 -6.43
CA ASN A 168 -9.67 13.50 -5.22
C ASN A 168 -8.89 13.64 -3.90
N LEU A 169 -7.56 13.55 -3.93
CA LEU A 169 -6.65 13.68 -2.78
C LEU A 169 -6.10 15.09 -2.63
N GLN A 170 -6.16 15.89 -3.69
CA GLN A 170 -5.66 17.25 -3.69
C GLN A 170 -6.61 18.21 -2.97
N ASN A 171 -7.92 17.95 -3.03
CA ASN A 171 -8.98 18.79 -2.47
C ASN A 171 -10.09 17.96 -1.77
N GLY A 172 -10.79 18.57 -0.82
CA GLY A 172 -11.98 18.00 -0.18
C GLY A 172 -11.73 17.05 1.01
N PRO A 173 -12.78 16.41 1.55
CA PRO A 173 -12.69 15.66 2.80
C PRO A 173 -11.85 14.38 2.71
N PHE A 174 -11.66 13.80 1.51
CA PHE A 174 -10.81 12.62 1.35
C PHE A 174 -9.34 12.93 1.68
N LYS A 175 -8.92 14.18 1.45
CA LYS A 175 -7.59 14.67 1.83
C LYS A 175 -7.36 14.58 3.34
N LEU A 176 -8.37 14.85 4.17
CA LEU A 176 -8.26 14.73 5.63
C LEU A 176 -7.99 13.29 6.06
N LEU A 177 -8.66 12.33 5.42
CA LEU A 177 -8.41 10.91 5.66
C LEU A 177 -6.97 10.53 5.26
N TRP A 178 -6.47 11.07 4.15
CA TRP A 178 -5.08 10.85 3.74
C TRP A 178 -4.06 11.50 4.67
N ILE A 179 -4.35 12.69 5.20
CA ILE A 179 -3.54 13.31 6.25
C ILE A 179 -3.51 12.42 7.49
N PHE A 180 -4.65 11.86 7.90
CA PHE A 180 -4.71 10.89 8.99
C PHE A 180 -3.85 9.65 8.71
N TYR A 181 -3.90 9.10 7.49
CA TYR A 181 -2.99 8.02 7.08
C TYR A 181 -1.53 8.42 7.18
N GLY A 182 -1.16 9.62 6.73
CA GLY A 182 0.20 10.15 6.85
C GLY A 182 0.67 10.28 8.30
N ILE A 183 -0.14 10.90 9.17
CA ILE A 183 0.18 11.10 10.59
C ILE A 183 0.35 9.75 11.30
N SER A 184 -0.56 8.80 11.05
CA SER A 184 -0.48 7.47 11.65
C SER A 184 0.72 6.66 11.14
N LEU A 185 1.12 6.83 9.87
CA LEU A 185 2.37 6.25 9.36
C LEU A 185 3.59 6.84 10.05
N VAL A 186 3.65 8.16 10.23
CA VAL A 186 4.74 8.81 10.98
C VAL A 186 4.80 8.30 12.42
N ALA A 187 3.66 8.26 13.13
CA ALA A 187 3.58 7.73 14.49
C ALA A 187 4.03 6.26 14.55
N TYR A 188 3.63 5.44 13.57
CA TYR A 188 4.09 4.06 13.45
C TYR A 188 5.62 3.99 13.29
N TYR A 189 6.22 4.76 12.39
CA TYR A 189 7.66 4.74 12.15
C TYR A 189 8.46 5.21 13.35
N LEU A 190 8.06 6.31 14.00
CA LEU A 190 8.69 6.79 15.23
C LEU A 190 8.66 5.70 16.31
N SER A 191 7.49 5.08 16.53
CA SER A 191 7.37 4.02 17.54
C SER A 191 8.20 2.77 17.21
N SER A 192 8.36 2.45 15.93
CA SER A 192 9.10 1.26 15.48
C SER A 192 10.61 1.49 15.47
N TYR A 193 11.06 2.71 15.20
CA TYR A 193 12.46 3.10 15.35
C TYR A 193 12.93 2.95 16.80
N ILE A 194 12.09 3.38 17.77
CA ILE A 194 12.41 3.31 19.19
C ILE A 194 12.42 1.86 19.73
N LYS A 195 11.52 0.99 19.23
CA LYS A 195 11.24 -0.30 19.88
C LYS A 195 11.61 -1.56 19.08
N GLU A 196 11.67 -1.50 17.76
CA GLU A 196 11.87 -2.68 16.90
C GLU A 196 13.28 -2.76 16.33
N ILE A 197 13.80 -1.65 15.76
CA ILE A 197 15.12 -1.62 15.12
C ILE A 197 16.26 -2.04 16.09
N PRO A 198 16.27 -1.61 17.36
CA PRO A 198 17.30 -2.06 18.31
C PRO A 198 17.21 -3.55 18.68
N ARG A 199 16.03 -4.17 18.56
CA ARG A 199 15.80 -5.59 18.92
C ARG A 199 16.15 -6.55 17.80
N ASP A 200 15.89 -6.18 16.55
CA ASP A 200 16.23 -6.99 15.37
C ASP A 200 17.75 -7.03 15.09
N ASN A 201 18.53 -6.16 15.75
CA ASN A 201 19.99 -6.09 15.66
C ASN A 201 20.72 -6.89 16.75
N GLN A 202 19.99 -7.58 17.65
CA GLN A 202 20.63 -8.44 18.64
C GLN A 202 20.73 -9.87 18.09
N PRO A 203 21.92 -10.50 18.10
CA PRO A 203 22.05 -11.90 17.70
C PRO A 203 21.20 -12.76 18.66
N THR A 204 20.32 -13.59 18.08
CA THR A 204 19.60 -14.64 18.79
C THR A 204 20.52 -15.77 19.19
#